data_AF-A0A7W1K5U6-F1
#
_entry.id   AF-A0A7W1K5U6-F1
#
_cell.length_a   1.000
_cell.length_b   1.000
_cell.length_c   1.000
_cell.angle_alpha   90.00
_cell.angle_beta   90.00
_cell.angle_gamma   90.00
#
_symmetry.space_group_name_H-M   'P 1'
#
loop_
_entity.id
_entity.type
_entity.pdbx_description
1 polymer ?
#
loop_
_entity_poly.entity_id
_entity_poly.type
_entity_poly.pdbx_seq_one_letter_code
_entity_poly.pdbx_strand_id
1 'polypeptide(L)' 'MARKRVQFRPPGLKPTTKVGTLGPYRGRLGFAWVVAPLVAGIGILVAGLLLLTR' A
#
# COMPACT_ATOMS: atom_id res chain seq x y z
N MET A 1 -8.24 8.08 -39.06
CA MET A 1 -6.98 7.69 -38.37
C MET A 1 -7.32 7.03 -37.04
N ALA A 2 -7.10 5.73 -36.88
CA ALA A 2 -7.44 5.01 -35.66
C ALA A 2 -6.50 5.44 -34.51
N ARG A 3 -7.07 5.93 -33.41
CA ARG A 3 -6.36 6.37 -32.19
C ARG A 3 -5.63 5.16 -31.59
N LYS A 4 -4.34 5.03 -31.85
CA LYS A 4 -3.48 3.94 -31.34
C LYS A 4 -3.43 4.05 -29.82
N ARG A 5 -4.22 3.22 -29.12
CA ARG A 5 -4.22 3.16 -27.65
C ARG A 5 -2.86 2.64 -27.20
N VAL A 6 -2.06 3.50 -26.56
CA VAL A 6 -0.77 3.13 -25.98
C VAL A 6 -1.02 2.13 -24.85
N GLN A 7 -0.83 0.83 -25.12
CA GLN A 7 -0.84 -0.19 -24.09
C GLN A 7 0.54 -0.23 -23.44
N PHE A 8 0.69 0.49 -22.32
CA PHE A 8 1.84 0.30 -21.43
C PHE A 8 1.69 -1.04 -20.71
N ARG A 9 2.60 -1.97 -20.97
CA ARG A 9 2.68 -3.27 -20.28
C ARG A 9 3.94 -3.25 -19.41
N PRO A 10 3.83 -2.93 -18.12
CA PRO A 10 5.01 -2.91 -17.26
C PRO A 10 5.66 -4.29 -17.22
N PRO A 11 7.00 -4.38 -17.31
CA PRO A 11 7.71 -5.65 -17.24
C PRO A 11 7.42 -6.33 -15.89
N GLY A 12 7.13 -7.63 -15.93
CA GLY A 12 6.90 -8.46 -14.72
C GLY A 12 5.43 -8.83 -14.42
N LEU A 13 4.46 -8.36 -15.20
CA LEU A 13 3.06 -8.80 -15.10
C LEU A 13 2.73 -9.76 -16.26
N LYS A 14 2.15 -10.93 -15.95
CA LYS A 14 1.66 -11.83 -17.02
C LYS A 14 0.62 -11.08 -17.87
N PRO A 15 0.60 -11.26 -19.20
CA PRO A 15 -0.32 -10.55 -20.10
C PRO A 15 -1.81 -10.64 -19.74
N THR A 16 -2.20 -11.64 -18.97
CA THR A 16 -3.58 -11.90 -18.53
C THR A 16 -3.86 -11.47 -17.08
N THR A 17 -2.86 -10.96 -16.37
CA THR A 17 -3.02 -10.55 -14.97
C THR A 17 -3.90 -9.31 -14.91
N LYS A 18 -5.14 -9.50 -14.45
CA LYS A 18 -6.04 -8.40 -14.10
C LYS A 18 -5.51 -7.69 -12.86
N VAL A 19 -4.84 -6.56 -13.08
CA VAL A 19 -4.50 -5.63 -12.02
C VAL A 19 -5.78 -4.87 -11.68
N GLY A 20 -6.41 -5.19 -10.54
CA GLY A 20 -7.58 -4.45 -10.05
C GLY A 20 -7.24 -2.99 -9.71
N THR A 21 -8.24 -2.18 -9.38
CA THR A 21 -8.10 -0.74 -9.07
C THR A 21 -7.03 -0.43 -8.01
N LEU A 22 -6.76 -1.38 -7.10
CA LEU A 22 -5.76 -1.27 -6.02
C LEU A 22 -4.33 -1.68 -6.44
N GLY A 23 -4.09 -1.91 -7.74
CA GLY A 23 -2.76 -2.27 -8.23
C GLY A 23 -2.35 -3.72 -7.89
N PRO A 24 -1.10 -4.11 -8.23
CA PRO A 24 -0.55 -5.45 -8.03
C PRO A 24 -0.36 -5.84 -6.55
N TYR A 25 -0.71 -4.93 -5.64
CA TYR A 25 -0.61 -5.09 -4.18
C TYR A 25 -1.92 -5.53 -3.53
N ARG A 26 -3.02 -5.67 -4.30
CA ARG A 26 -4.29 -6.19 -3.82
C ARG A 26 -4.10 -7.61 -3.27
N GLY A 27 -4.18 -7.76 -1.94
CA GLY A 27 -3.97 -9.03 -1.22
C GLY A 27 -2.60 -9.20 -0.56
N ARG A 28 -1.63 -8.29 -0.78
CA ARG A 28 -0.35 -8.28 -0.04
C ARG A 28 -0.34 -7.28 1.11
N LEU A 29 -0.96 -6.11 0.91
CA LEU A 29 -1.27 -5.20 2.01
C LEU A 29 -2.54 -5.71 2.70
N GLY A 30 -2.39 -6.69 3.58
CA GLY A 30 -3.49 -7.23 4.38
C GLY A 30 -3.98 -6.26 5.47
N PHE A 31 -4.92 -6.69 6.30
CA PHE A 31 -5.45 -5.93 7.44
C PHE A 31 -4.33 -5.36 8.34
N ALA A 32 -3.20 -6.05 8.44
CA ALA A 32 -2.01 -5.58 9.14
C ALA A 32 -1.54 -4.18 8.68
N TRP A 33 -1.65 -3.84 7.39
CA TRP A 33 -1.29 -2.51 6.89
C TRP A 33 -2.27 -1.40 7.27
N VAL A 34 -3.52 -1.77 7.58
CA VAL A 34 -4.51 -0.84 8.11
C VAL A 34 -4.27 -0.59 9.60
N VAL A 35 -3.88 -1.64 10.33
CA VAL A 35 -3.63 -1.58 11.78
C VAL A 35 -2.24 -1.04 12.13
N ALA A 36 -1.24 -1.25 11.28
CA ALA A 36 0.13 -0.78 11.48
C ALA A 36 0.23 0.72 11.83
N PRO A 37 -0.41 1.66 11.10
CA PRO A 37 -0.33 3.08 11.46
C PRO A 37 -1.00 3.41 12.81
N LEU A 38 -2.06 2.70 13.19
CA LEU A 38 -2.69 2.86 14.51
C LEU A 38 -1.73 2.44 15.63
N VAL A 39 -1.14 1.25 15.49
CA VAL A 39 -0.19 0.71 16.47
C VAL A 39 1.06 1.60 16.56
N ALA A 40 1.60 2.04 15.42
CA ALA A 40 2.74 2.96 15.38
C ALA A 40 2.41 4.29 16.04
N GLY A 41 1.24 4.88 15.75
CA GLY A 41 0.79 6.13 16.38
C GLY A 41 0.66 6.01 17.90
N ILE A 42 0.06 4.94 18.39
CA ILE A 42 -0.05 4.68 19.84
C ILE A 42 1.33 4.53 20.47
N GLY A 43 2.24 3.78 19.83
CA GLY A 43 3.61 3.61 20.32
C GLY A 43 4.37 4.92 20.45
N ILE A 44 4.23 5.82 19.45
CA ILE A 44 4.83 7.16 19.48
C ILE A 44 4.26 7.99 20.63
N LEU A 45 2.93 7.99 20.82
CA LEU A 45 2.30 8.73 21.91
C LEU A 45 2.75 8.24 23.28
N VAL A 46 2.81 6.92 23.49
CA VAL A 46 3.30 6.33 24.75
C VAL A 46 4.76 6.69 24.98
N ALA A 47 5.61 6.55 23.96
CA ALA A 47 7.03 6.91 24.05
C ALA A 47 7.21 8.39 24.41
N GLY A 48 6.49 9.29 23.73
CA GLY A 48 6.49 10.71 24.03
C GLY A 48 6.02 11.00 25.46
N LEU A 49 4.91 10.41 25.89
CA LEU A 49 4.39 10.56 27.25
C LEU A 49 5.45 10.16 28.28
N LEU A 50 6.07 8.98 28.10
CA LEU A 50 7.12 8.53 29.00
C LEU A 50 8.31 9.50 29.00
N LEU A 51 8.75 9.97 27.84
CA LEU A 51 9.86 10.92 27.74
C LEU A 51 9.57 12.26 28.43
N LEU A 52 8.32 12.72 28.41
CA LEU A 52 7.92 13.98 29.04
C LEU A 52 7.63 13.87 30.55
N THR A 53 7.35 12.66 31.05
CA THR A 53 6.90 12.45 32.44
C THR A 53 7.93 11.74 33.34
N ARG A 54 9.04 11.26 32.76
CA ARG A 54 10.18 10.65 33.46
C ARG A 54 11.30 11.69 33.60
#